data_AF-A0A962D8H2-F1
#
_entry.id   AF-A0A962D8H2-F1
#
_cell.length_a   1.000
_cell.length_b   1.000
_cell.length_c   1.000
_cell.angle_alpha   90.00
_cell.angle_beta   90.00
_cell.angle_gamma   90.00
#
_symmetry.space_group_name_H-M   'P 1'
#
loop_
_entity.id
_entity.type
_entity.pdbx_description
1 polymer ?
#
loop_
_entity_poly.entity_id
_entity_poly.type
_entity_poly.pdbx_seq_one_letter_code
_entity_poly.pdbx_strand_id
1 'polypeptide(L)'
;SKPLVAAIEARDLDRARQVQSRIEMALPGSRYAQSAQQQVNQLQAQLALAQTLQSVEQLLRRSSLGADGINEAIVALESIEQANAGDSRIRRLEDQLIERAATEATRARGSGDLMLARALIEPLLARRADASSLRGIADQIDRDEQALAAQRRAEEEARRAGRLALDASPWAELVSLTGSDGQRVDLPRERSTPLLLTLPEGRYTVAMRSPAGETREVAAEVKRGELAVAELKFAQVDVDRLLREAGYR
;
A
#
# COMPACT_ATOMS: atom_id res chain seq x y z
N SER A 1 -17.76 2.29 -57.14
CA SER A 1 -18.57 3.23 -57.95
C SER A 1 -18.29 4.65 -57.47
N LYS A 2 -18.32 5.67 -58.35
CA LYS A 2 -18.13 7.09 -57.95
C LYS A 2 -18.97 7.51 -56.71
N PRO A 3 -20.25 7.12 -56.55
CA PRO A 3 -21.03 7.51 -55.37
C PRO A 3 -20.57 6.86 -54.05
N LEU A 4 -20.02 5.64 -54.08
CA LEU A 4 -19.51 4.99 -52.87
C LEU A 4 -18.24 5.70 -52.37
N VAL A 5 -17.32 6.00 -53.29
CA VAL A 5 -16.09 6.74 -52.99
C VAL A 5 -16.43 8.11 -52.39
N ALA A 6 -17.35 8.86 -53.00
CA ALA A 6 -17.80 10.15 -52.47
C ALA A 6 -18.43 10.04 -51.06
N ALA A 7 -19.19 8.98 -50.77
CA ALA A 7 -19.76 8.78 -49.44
C ALA A 7 -18.69 8.44 -48.38
N ILE A 8 -17.68 7.64 -48.76
CA ILE A 8 -16.55 7.30 -47.89
C ILE A 8 -15.68 8.52 -47.61
N GLU A 9 -15.36 9.31 -48.64
CA GLU A 9 -14.61 10.56 -48.50
C GLU A 9 -15.33 11.57 -47.61
N ALA A 10 -16.67 11.64 -47.73
CA ALA A 10 -17.51 12.45 -46.84
C ALA A 10 -17.69 11.86 -45.43
N ARG A 11 -17.21 10.65 -45.17
CA ARG A 11 -17.41 9.88 -43.94
C ARG A 11 -18.89 9.69 -43.56
N ASP A 12 -19.77 9.59 -44.56
CA ASP A 12 -21.20 9.42 -44.40
C ASP A 12 -21.55 7.92 -44.44
N LEU A 13 -21.58 7.28 -43.26
CA LEU A 13 -21.81 5.84 -43.13
C LEU A 13 -23.19 5.41 -43.65
N ASP A 14 -24.21 6.22 -43.40
CA ASP A 14 -25.58 5.90 -43.82
C ASP A 14 -25.69 5.94 -45.34
N ARG A 15 -25.13 6.97 -45.98
CA ARG A 15 -25.06 7.04 -47.44
C ARG A 15 -24.21 5.93 -48.03
N ALA A 16 -23.07 5.59 -47.42
CA ALA A 16 -22.22 4.49 -47.88
C ALA A 16 -22.96 3.14 -47.82
N ARG A 17 -23.71 2.86 -46.75
CA ARG A 17 -24.57 1.67 -46.60
C ARG A 17 -25.69 1.62 -47.63
N GLN A 18 -26.36 2.76 -47.88
CA GLN A 18 -27.39 2.84 -48.92
C GLN A 18 -26.82 2.54 -50.31
N VAL A 19 -25.63 3.07 -50.64
CA VAL A 19 -24.96 2.80 -51.92
C VAL A 19 -24.51 1.34 -52.01
N GLN A 20 -23.96 0.77 -50.94
CA GLN A 20 -23.56 -0.64 -50.87
C GLN A 20 -24.76 -1.58 -51.05
N SER A 21 -25.89 -1.30 -50.39
CA SER A 21 -27.13 -2.08 -50.54
C SER A 21 -27.63 -2.08 -52.00
N ARG A 22 -27.56 -0.94 -52.70
CA ARG A 22 -27.92 -0.85 -54.13
C ARG A 22 -26.98 -1.66 -55.02
N ILE A 23 -25.68 -1.68 -54.70
CA ILE A 23 -24.68 -2.48 -55.44
C ILE A 23 -24.95 -3.98 -55.23
N GLU A 24 -25.23 -4.41 -54.01
CA GLU A 24 -25.55 -5.81 -53.69
C GLU A 24 -26.83 -6.27 -54.42
N MET A 25 -27.88 -5.44 -54.45
CA MET A 25 -29.11 -5.76 -55.19
C MET A 25 -28.88 -5.87 -56.71
N ALA A 26 -28.03 -5.00 -57.27
CA ALA A 26 -27.76 -4.99 -58.70
C ALA A 26 -26.81 -6.11 -59.15
N LEU A 27 -25.86 -6.49 -58.29
CA LEU A 27 -24.76 -7.42 -58.62
C LEU A 27 -24.44 -8.36 -57.44
N PRO A 28 -25.38 -9.23 -57.04
CA PRO A 28 -25.26 -10.04 -55.83
C PRO A 28 -24.05 -10.99 -55.89
N GLY A 29 -23.30 -11.06 -54.80
CA GLY A 29 -22.12 -11.94 -54.68
C GLY A 29 -20.93 -11.57 -55.58
N SER A 30 -21.01 -10.48 -56.36
CA SER A 30 -19.92 -10.05 -57.22
C SER A 30 -18.72 -9.56 -56.41
N ARG A 31 -17.51 -9.65 -56.98
CA ARG A 31 -16.28 -9.07 -56.37
C ARG A 31 -16.44 -7.58 -56.05
N TYR A 32 -17.21 -6.85 -56.87
CA TYR A 32 -17.52 -5.44 -56.64
C TYR A 32 -18.38 -5.22 -55.40
N ALA A 33 -19.41 -6.06 -55.20
CA ALA A 33 -20.27 -5.98 -54.03
C ALA A 33 -19.51 -6.36 -52.74
N GLN A 34 -18.68 -7.40 -52.80
CA GLN A 34 -17.77 -7.77 -51.71
C GLN A 34 -16.78 -6.64 -51.36
N SER A 35 -16.17 -6.01 -52.36
CA SER A 35 -15.28 -4.86 -52.15
C SER A 35 -16.01 -3.67 -51.54
N ALA A 36 -17.24 -3.38 -51.99
CA ALA A 36 -18.07 -2.32 -51.40
C ALA A 36 -18.40 -2.61 -49.93
N GLN A 37 -18.75 -3.86 -49.60
CA GLN A 37 -18.97 -4.28 -48.22
C GLN A 37 -17.71 -4.09 -47.36
N GLN A 38 -16.55 -4.50 -47.86
CA GLN A 38 -15.28 -4.32 -47.16
C GLN A 38 -14.98 -2.84 -46.90
N GLN A 39 -15.19 -1.96 -47.88
CA GLN A 39 -14.99 -0.52 -47.73
C GLN A 39 -15.95 0.11 -46.70
N VAL A 40 -17.23 -0.29 -46.69
CA VAL A 40 -18.20 0.16 -45.68
C VAL A 40 -17.81 -0.33 -44.29
N ASN A 41 -17.36 -1.58 -44.16
CA ASN A 41 -16.88 -2.13 -42.88
C ASN A 41 -15.62 -1.38 -42.39
N GLN A 42 -14.69 -1.05 -43.29
CA GLN A 42 -13.50 -0.25 -42.97
C GLN A 42 -13.90 1.15 -42.50
N LEU A 43 -14.82 1.83 -43.19
CA LEU A 43 -15.33 3.14 -42.77
C LEU A 43 -15.99 3.06 -41.39
N GLN A 44 -16.82 2.04 -41.13
CA GLN A 44 -17.46 1.85 -39.84
C GLN A 44 -16.43 1.66 -38.72
N ALA A 45 -15.39 0.84 -38.95
CA ALA A 45 -14.32 0.64 -37.98
C ALA A 45 -13.53 1.93 -37.72
N GLN A 46 -13.24 2.72 -38.75
CA GLN A 46 -12.57 4.01 -38.62
C GLN A 46 -13.39 5.04 -37.82
N LEU A 47 -14.70 5.08 -38.04
CA LEU A 47 -15.61 5.95 -37.29
C LEU A 47 -15.72 5.53 -35.82
N ALA A 48 -15.85 4.23 -35.55
CA ALA A 48 -15.85 3.70 -34.19
C ALA A 48 -14.54 4.04 -33.46
N LEU A 49 -13.39 3.85 -34.12
CA LEU A 49 -12.08 4.21 -33.58
C LEU A 49 -11.99 5.70 -33.22
N ALA A 50 -12.47 6.57 -34.12
CA ALA A 50 -12.50 8.02 -33.89
C ALA A 50 -13.38 8.40 -32.69
N GLN A 51 -14.52 7.73 -32.52
CA GLN A 51 -15.41 7.93 -31.37
C GLN A 51 -14.77 7.46 -30.05
N THR A 52 -14.11 6.30 -30.04
CA THR A 52 -13.39 5.80 -28.87
C THR A 52 -12.26 6.76 -28.47
N LEU A 53 -11.47 7.24 -29.44
CA LEU A 53 -10.42 8.24 -29.20
C LEU A 53 -10.98 9.52 -28.58
N GLN A 54 -12.08 10.05 -29.12
CA GLN A 54 -12.73 11.24 -28.57
C GLN A 54 -13.24 11.00 -27.14
N SER A 55 -13.77 9.81 -26.86
CA SER A 55 -14.28 9.46 -25.53
C SER A 55 -13.15 9.39 -24.50
N VAL A 56 -12.00 8.79 -24.85
CA VAL A 56 -10.79 8.79 -24.00
C VAL A 56 -10.30 10.21 -23.74
N GLU A 57 -10.23 11.05 -24.78
CA GLU A 57 -9.82 12.45 -24.62
C GLU A 57 -10.76 13.25 -23.72
N GLN A 58 -12.07 13.02 -23.83
CA GLN A 58 -13.06 13.66 -22.95
C GLN A 58 -12.93 13.19 -21.51
N LEU A 59 -12.72 11.89 -21.30
CA LEU A 59 -12.51 11.29 -19.99
C LEU A 59 -11.23 11.85 -19.35
N LEU A 60 -10.12 11.92 -20.09
CA LEU A 60 -8.86 12.50 -19.64
C LEU A 60 -8.92 14.00 -19.40
N ARG A 61 -9.95 14.71 -19.88
CA ARG A 61 -10.17 16.15 -19.62
C ARG A 61 -11.01 16.43 -18.37
N ARG A 62 -11.70 15.43 -17.81
CA ARG A 62 -12.50 15.59 -16.57
C ARG A 62 -11.61 16.12 -15.44
N SER A 63 -12.15 16.93 -14.53
CA SER A 63 -11.38 17.56 -13.45
C SER A 63 -10.73 16.53 -12.52
N SER A 64 -11.49 15.51 -12.12
CA SER A 64 -11.02 14.35 -11.36
C SER A 64 -11.17 13.07 -12.17
N LEU A 65 -10.22 12.15 -11.98
CA LEU A 65 -10.23 10.83 -12.58
C LEU A 65 -10.21 9.76 -11.48
N GLY A 66 -11.35 9.13 -11.22
CA GLY A 66 -11.46 8.01 -10.27
C GLY A 66 -11.00 6.68 -10.88
N ALA A 67 -10.95 5.63 -10.06
CA ALA A 67 -10.53 4.29 -10.48
C ALA A 67 -11.35 3.74 -11.67
N ASP A 68 -12.67 3.94 -11.66
CA ASP A 68 -13.55 3.53 -12.76
C ASP A 68 -13.19 4.24 -14.08
N GLY A 69 -12.88 5.54 -14.01
CA GLY A 69 -12.46 6.30 -15.19
C GLY A 69 -11.11 5.84 -15.72
N ILE A 70 -10.17 5.48 -14.85
CA ILE A 70 -8.89 4.89 -15.27
C ILE A 70 -9.13 3.56 -15.99
N ASN A 71 -9.95 2.67 -15.41
CA ASN A 71 -10.27 1.38 -16.03
C ASN A 71 -10.97 1.53 -17.38
N GLU A 72 -11.94 2.45 -17.48
CA GLU A 72 -12.62 2.78 -18.74
C GLU A 72 -11.62 3.27 -19.80
N ALA A 73 -10.67 4.13 -19.42
CA ALA A 73 -9.62 4.60 -20.32
C ALA A 73 -8.68 3.47 -20.78
N ILE A 74 -8.28 2.57 -19.87
CA ILE A 74 -7.40 1.42 -20.20
C ILE A 74 -8.08 0.52 -21.23
N VAL A 75 -9.34 0.15 -21.00
CA VAL A 75 -10.12 -0.71 -21.90
C VAL A 75 -10.27 -0.05 -23.28
N ALA A 76 -10.58 1.25 -23.30
CA ALA A 76 -10.70 1.99 -24.55
C ALA A 76 -9.36 2.07 -25.32
N LEU A 77 -8.24 2.33 -24.62
CA LEU A 77 -6.90 2.34 -25.22
C LEU A 77 -6.49 0.96 -25.76
N GLU A 78 -6.85 -0.13 -25.09
CA GLU A 78 -6.63 -1.49 -25.59
C GLU A 78 -7.38 -1.76 -26.90
N SER A 79 -8.66 -1.36 -26.96
CA SER A 79 -9.46 -1.49 -28.19
C SER A 79 -8.86 -0.68 -29.35
N ILE A 80 -8.33 0.52 -29.08
CA ILE A 80 -7.69 1.36 -30.08
C ILE A 80 -6.36 0.73 -30.56
N GLU A 81 -5.55 0.20 -29.64
CA GLU A 81 -4.26 -0.44 -29.94
C GLU A 81 -4.43 -1.69 -30.83
N GLN A 82 -5.40 -2.55 -30.52
CA GLN A 82 -5.73 -3.74 -31.31
C GLN A 82 -6.19 -3.38 -32.73
N ALA A 83 -6.85 -2.23 -32.91
CA ALA A 83 -7.32 -1.76 -34.20
C ALA A 83 -6.23 -1.03 -35.02
N ASN A 84 -5.17 -0.53 -34.39
CA ASN A 84 -4.23 0.39 -35.05
C ASN A 84 -2.83 0.41 -34.38
N ALA A 85 -2.08 -0.70 -34.53
CA ALA A 85 -0.87 -1.10 -33.79
C ALA A 85 0.39 -0.19 -33.85
N GLY A 86 0.27 1.13 -34.01
CA GLY A 86 1.44 2.01 -34.07
C GLY A 86 1.20 3.52 -34.01
N ASP A 87 0.01 3.98 -33.62
CA ASP A 87 -0.26 5.43 -33.61
C ASP A 87 0.43 6.12 -32.43
N SER A 88 1.31 7.08 -32.72
CA SER A 88 1.94 8.00 -31.74
C SER A 88 0.93 8.74 -30.85
N ARG A 89 -0.32 8.89 -31.31
CA ARG A 89 -1.42 9.47 -30.51
C ARG A 89 -1.80 8.56 -29.35
N ILE A 90 -1.81 7.23 -29.54
CA ILE A 90 -2.15 6.27 -28.47
C ILE A 90 -1.15 6.39 -27.34
N ARG A 91 0.15 6.38 -27.66
CA ARG A 91 1.22 6.55 -26.67
C ARG A 91 1.07 7.85 -25.89
N ARG A 92 0.75 8.96 -26.58
CA ARG A 92 0.50 10.25 -25.90
C ARG A 92 -0.70 10.20 -24.95
N LEU A 93 -1.79 9.54 -25.33
CA LEU A 93 -2.96 9.39 -24.45
C LEU A 93 -2.65 8.48 -23.25
N GLU A 94 -1.85 7.44 -23.45
CA GLU A 94 -1.40 6.56 -22.39
C GLU A 94 -0.46 7.29 -21.40
N ASP A 95 0.51 8.06 -21.91
CA ASP A 95 1.39 8.89 -21.08
C ASP A 95 0.57 9.91 -20.26
N GLN A 96 -0.44 10.54 -20.86
CA GLN A 96 -1.38 11.44 -20.17
C GLN A 96 -2.19 10.71 -19.09
N LEU A 97 -2.66 9.49 -19.36
CA LEU A 97 -3.38 8.68 -18.38
C LEU A 97 -2.47 8.33 -17.19
N ILE A 98 -1.22 7.94 -17.45
CA ILE A 98 -0.21 7.65 -16.42
C ILE A 98 0.05 8.89 -15.55
N GLU A 99 0.30 10.04 -16.16
CA GLU A 99 0.54 11.30 -15.43
C GLU A 99 -0.66 11.70 -14.57
N ARG A 100 -1.88 11.54 -15.11
CA ARG A 100 -3.11 11.87 -14.40
C ARG A 100 -3.33 10.92 -13.23
N ALA A 101 -3.19 9.61 -13.43
CA ALA A 101 -3.29 8.61 -12.38
C ALA A 101 -2.25 8.83 -11.27
N ALA A 102 -1.01 9.15 -11.63
CA ALA A 102 0.05 9.48 -10.67
C ALA A 102 -0.33 10.71 -9.82
N THR A 103 -0.91 11.72 -10.44
CA THR A 103 -1.36 12.93 -9.76
C THR A 103 -2.50 12.63 -8.79
N GLU A 104 -3.53 11.90 -9.21
CA GLU A 104 -4.67 11.54 -8.36
C GLU A 104 -4.26 10.59 -7.22
N ALA A 105 -3.39 9.61 -7.50
CA ALA A 105 -2.87 8.72 -6.47
C ALA A 105 -2.04 9.46 -5.42
N THR A 106 -1.24 10.45 -5.84
CA THR A 106 -0.50 11.31 -4.90
C THR A 106 -1.45 12.13 -4.02
N ARG A 107 -2.55 12.66 -4.58
CA ARG A 107 -3.58 13.36 -3.79
C ARG A 107 -4.28 12.42 -2.80
N ALA A 108 -4.71 11.24 -3.24
CA ALA A 108 -5.35 10.24 -2.38
C ALA A 108 -4.44 9.79 -1.24
N ARG A 109 -3.13 9.59 -1.52
CA ARG A 109 -2.12 9.31 -0.49
C ARG A 109 -1.98 10.48 0.49
N GLY A 110 -1.93 11.71 -0.02
CA GLY A 110 -1.86 12.93 0.80
C GLY A 110 -3.07 13.14 1.73
N SER A 111 -4.23 12.59 1.39
CA SER A 111 -5.41 12.55 2.27
C SER A 111 -5.48 11.32 3.18
N GLY A 112 -4.50 10.41 3.11
CA GLY A 112 -4.46 9.17 3.89
C GLY A 112 -5.30 8.02 3.32
N ASP A 113 -5.87 8.17 2.12
CA ASP A 113 -6.63 7.11 1.43
C ASP A 113 -5.70 6.25 0.58
N LEU A 114 -4.94 5.39 1.26
CA LEU A 114 -3.97 4.50 0.62
C LEU A 114 -4.64 3.46 -0.30
N MET A 115 -5.86 3.03 0.04
CA MET A 115 -6.63 2.07 -0.75
C MET A 115 -7.02 2.67 -2.11
N LEU A 116 -7.54 3.90 -2.12
CA LEU A 116 -7.83 4.60 -3.37
C LEU A 116 -6.56 4.87 -4.16
N ALA A 117 -5.49 5.32 -3.51
CA ALA A 117 -4.21 5.58 -4.17
C ALA A 117 -3.68 4.33 -4.91
N ARG A 118 -3.77 3.16 -4.27
CA ARG A 118 -3.39 1.87 -4.85
C ARG A 118 -4.30 1.48 -6.02
N ALA A 119 -5.62 1.59 -5.84
CA ALA A 119 -6.60 1.27 -6.87
C ALA A 119 -6.45 2.11 -8.15
N LEU A 120 -5.94 3.34 -8.04
CA LEU A 120 -5.68 4.22 -9.18
C LEU A 120 -4.46 3.80 -10.01
N ILE A 121 -3.46 3.14 -9.42
CA ILE A 121 -2.18 2.86 -10.09
C ILE A 121 -1.97 1.39 -10.47
N GLU A 122 -2.56 0.44 -9.73
CA GLU A 122 -2.33 -0.99 -9.96
C GLU A 122 -2.71 -1.46 -11.37
N PRO A 123 -3.89 -1.10 -11.93
CA PRO A 123 -4.25 -1.49 -13.29
C PRO A 123 -3.26 -0.99 -14.35
N LEU A 124 -2.71 0.21 -14.14
CA LEU A 124 -1.71 0.79 -15.04
C LEU A 124 -0.34 0.12 -14.89
N LEU A 125 0.08 -0.22 -13.66
CA LEU A 125 1.33 -0.96 -13.43
C LEU A 125 1.30 -2.38 -14.00
N ALA A 126 0.14 -3.05 -13.97
CA ALA A 126 -0.04 -4.36 -14.57
C ALA A 126 0.18 -4.33 -16.11
N ARG A 127 -0.18 -3.21 -16.76
CA ARG A 127 0.03 -3.01 -18.20
C ARG A 127 1.41 -2.44 -18.52
N ARG A 128 1.88 -1.49 -17.71
CA ARG A 128 3.10 -0.68 -17.91
C ARG A 128 4.00 -0.76 -16.69
N ALA A 129 4.64 -1.91 -16.55
CA ALA A 129 5.63 -2.13 -15.50
C ALA A 129 6.82 -1.17 -15.61
N ASP A 130 7.07 -0.57 -16.78
CA ASP A 130 8.12 0.41 -17.02
C ASP A 130 7.80 1.82 -16.50
N ALA A 131 6.55 2.14 -16.14
CA ALA A 131 6.15 3.46 -15.64
C ALA A 131 6.79 3.80 -14.27
N SER A 132 7.96 4.45 -14.28
CA SER A 132 8.76 4.74 -13.09
C SER A 132 8.06 5.67 -12.09
N SER A 133 7.25 6.61 -12.59
CA SER A 133 6.42 7.50 -11.76
C SER A 133 5.42 6.73 -10.91
N LEU A 134 4.72 5.75 -11.49
CA LEU A 134 3.76 4.90 -10.79
C LEU A 134 4.45 3.95 -9.81
N ARG A 135 5.59 3.37 -10.19
CA ARG A 135 6.39 2.52 -9.30
C ARG A 135 6.85 3.28 -8.05
N GLY A 136 7.36 4.50 -8.22
CA GLY A 136 7.75 5.34 -7.08
C GLY A 136 6.58 5.67 -6.14
N ILE A 137 5.37 5.80 -6.68
CA ILE A 137 4.16 5.97 -5.87
C ILE A 137 3.78 4.68 -5.14
N ALA A 138 3.79 3.52 -5.82
CA ALA A 138 3.54 2.22 -5.23
C ALA A 138 4.50 1.92 -4.06
N ASP A 139 5.81 2.13 -4.26
CA ASP A 139 6.82 1.94 -3.21
C ASP A 139 6.58 2.86 -1.99
N GLN A 140 6.00 4.05 -2.22
CA GLN A 140 5.65 4.96 -1.14
C GLN A 140 4.39 4.50 -0.41
N ILE A 141 3.36 4.02 -1.14
CA ILE A 141 2.16 3.43 -0.55
C ILE A 141 2.53 2.23 0.33
N ASP A 142 3.39 1.32 -0.15
CA ASP A 142 3.86 0.16 0.62
C ASP A 142 4.52 0.60 1.94
N ARG A 143 5.36 1.64 1.90
CA ARG A 143 6.01 2.19 3.09
C ARG A 143 5.02 2.81 4.06
N ASP A 144 4.03 3.55 3.55
CA ASP A 144 3.00 4.17 4.37
C ASP A 144 2.09 3.10 5.03
N GLU A 145 1.73 2.04 4.29
CA GLU A 145 0.96 0.89 4.81
C GLU A 145 1.73 0.14 5.91
N GLN A 146 3.02 -0.10 5.71
CA GLN A 146 3.90 -0.72 6.72
C GLN A 146 4.01 0.15 7.97
N ALA A 147 4.17 1.47 7.82
CA ALA A 147 4.22 2.40 8.93
C ALA A 147 2.91 2.39 9.74
N LEU A 148 1.75 2.41 9.08
CA LEU A 148 0.44 2.31 9.74
C LEU A 148 0.23 0.96 10.43
N ALA A 149 0.74 -0.13 9.84
CA ALA A 149 0.68 -1.44 10.49
C ALA A 149 1.58 -1.49 11.74
N ALA A 150 2.78 -0.92 11.68
CA ALA A 150 3.68 -0.83 12.83
C ALA A 150 3.10 0.03 13.96
N GLN A 151 2.49 1.18 13.62
CA GLN A 151 1.79 2.03 14.60
C GLN A 151 0.64 1.29 15.27
N ARG A 152 -0.21 0.60 14.50
CA ARG A 152 -1.30 -0.21 15.06
C ARG A 152 -0.81 -1.27 16.01
N ARG A 153 0.28 -1.98 15.67
CA ARG A 153 0.90 -2.97 16.57
C ARG A 153 1.42 -2.31 17.85
N ALA A 154 2.13 -1.19 17.74
CA ALA A 154 2.63 -0.46 18.91
C ALA A 154 1.50 0.05 19.81
N GLU A 155 0.39 0.52 19.23
CA GLU A 155 -0.81 0.92 19.98
C GLU A 155 -1.48 -0.28 20.66
N GLU A 156 -1.60 -1.41 19.98
CA GLU A 156 -2.14 -2.64 20.56
C GLU A 156 -1.27 -3.16 21.71
N GLU A 157 0.06 -3.13 21.56
CA GLU A 157 1.02 -3.47 22.60
C GLU A 157 0.92 -2.52 23.79
N ALA A 158 0.87 -1.20 23.54
CA ALA A 158 0.67 -0.19 24.57
C ALA A 158 -0.67 -0.38 25.30
N ARG A 159 -1.74 -0.75 24.57
CA ARG A 159 -3.05 -1.05 25.18
C ARG A 159 -3.01 -2.30 26.04
N ARG A 160 -2.17 -3.28 25.72
CA ARG A 160 -1.99 -4.53 26.50
C ARG A 160 -1.00 -4.38 27.65
N ALA A 161 -0.32 -3.24 27.76
CA ALA A 161 0.65 -3.05 28.83
C ALA A 161 -0.01 -3.01 30.23
N GLY A 162 0.65 -3.65 31.18
CA GLY A 162 0.48 -3.47 32.62
C GLY A 162 1.72 -2.80 33.23
N ARG A 163 1.69 -2.59 34.55
CA ARG A 163 2.81 -2.03 35.31
C ARG A 163 3.40 -3.09 36.23
N LEU A 164 4.73 -3.18 36.30
CA LEU A 164 5.45 -4.04 37.24
C LEU A 164 6.30 -3.15 38.16
N ALA A 165 5.93 -3.08 39.44
CA ALA A 165 6.77 -2.52 40.47
C ALA A 165 7.72 -3.59 41.00
N LEU A 166 9.01 -3.29 41.00
CA LEU A 166 10.08 -4.09 41.57
C LEU A 166 10.53 -3.44 42.86
N ASP A 167 10.49 -4.20 43.94
CA ASP A 167 10.97 -3.77 45.25
C ASP A 167 11.95 -4.78 45.82
N ALA A 168 12.93 -4.28 46.58
CA ALA A 168 13.88 -5.14 47.26
C ALA A 168 14.37 -4.52 48.55
N SER A 169 14.55 -5.38 49.57
CA SER A 169 15.12 -4.99 50.85
C SER A 169 16.52 -5.60 51.03
N PRO A 170 17.57 -4.82 51.32
CA PRO A 170 17.54 -3.36 51.51
C PRO A 170 17.45 -2.54 50.20
N TRP A 171 18.08 -3.01 49.13
CA TRP A 171 17.89 -2.59 47.73
C TRP A 171 18.61 -3.61 46.83
N ALA A 172 18.31 -3.61 45.54
CA ALA A 172 18.91 -4.48 44.54
C ALA A 172 18.91 -3.83 43.15
N GLU A 173 19.80 -4.29 42.28
CA GLU A 173 19.87 -3.91 40.86
C GLU A 173 19.20 -4.97 39.99
N LEU A 174 18.36 -4.54 39.04
CA LEU A 174 17.77 -5.40 38.02
C LEU A 174 18.82 -5.86 37.01
N VAL A 175 19.06 -7.17 36.91
CA VAL A 175 20.08 -7.78 36.04
C VAL A 175 19.49 -8.33 34.76
N SER A 176 18.33 -8.97 34.85
CA SER A 176 17.59 -9.46 33.69
C SER A 176 16.11 -9.50 33.96
N LEU A 177 15.35 -9.28 32.90
CA LEU A 177 13.92 -9.48 32.85
C LEU A 177 13.63 -10.30 31.60
N THR A 178 13.09 -11.50 31.78
CA THR A 178 12.84 -12.45 30.69
C THR A 178 11.37 -12.83 30.69
N GLY A 179 10.69 -12.68 29.56
CA GLY A 179 9.32 -13.13 29.38
C GLY A 179 9.20 -14.65 29.33
N SER A 180 8.00 -15.18 29.54
CA SER A 180 7.72 -16.62 29.44
C SER A 180 7.94 -17.21 28.03
N ASP A 181 7.98 -16.35 27.02
CA ASP A 181 8.36 -16.67 25.64
C ASP A 181 9.88 -16.75 25.43
N GLY A 182 10.67 -16.50 26.48
CA GLY A 182 12.13 -16.48 26.42
C GLY A 182 12.71 -15.17 25.88
N GLN A 183 11.89 -14.17 25.55
CA GLN A 183 12.39 -12.87 25.10
C GLN A 183 12.93 -12.07 26.27
N ARG A 184 14.13 -11.50 26.10
CA ARG A 184 14.73 -10.61 27.07
C ARG A 184 14.18 -9.20 26.87
N VAL A 185 13.71 -8.57 27.94
CA VAL A 185 13.22 -7.19 27.92
C VAL A 185 14.40 -6.23 28.08
N ASP A 186 14.40 -5.17 27.28
CA ASP A 186 15.38 -4.10 27.40
C ASP A 186 15.26 -3.40 28.75
N LEU A 187 16.40 -3.32 29.45
CA LEU A 187 16.44 -2.75 30.78
C LEU A 187 16.67 -1.23 30.71
N PRO A 188 15.99 -0.44 31.56
CA PRO A 188 16.27 0.99 31.68
C PRO A 188 17.74 1.26 32.09
N ARG A 189 18.17 2.51 31.88
CA ARG A 189 19.50 2.96 32.33
C ARG A 189 19.64 2.90 33.85
N GLU A 190 18.59 3.28 34.56
CA GLU A 190 18.50 3.19 36.02
C GLU A 190 17.83 1.87 36.40
N ARG A 191 18.56 1.01 37.13
CA ARG A 191 18.17 -0.38 37.39
C ARG A 191 17.99 -0.70 38.88
N SER A 192 18.19 0.28 39.75
CA SER A 192 18.09 0.09 41.20
C SER A 192 16.62 0.10 41.63
N THR A 193 16.28 -0.79 42.56
CA THR A 193 14.97 -0.79 43.25
C THR A 193 14.90 0.35 44.27
N PRO A 194 13.71 0.93 44.52
CA PRO A 194 12.41 0.61 43.90
C PRO A 194 12.33 1.08 42.44
N LEU A 195 11.81 0.22 41.55
CA LEU A 195 11.77 0.45 40.10
C LEU A 195 10.37 0.14 39.55
N LEU A 196 9.85 0.98 38.65
CA LEU A 196 8.56 0.76 37.99
C LEU A 196 8.76 0.57 36.48
N LEU A 197 8.27 -0.55 35.94
CA LEU A 197 8.35 -0.90 34.53
C LEU A 197 6.96 -0.97 33.91
N THR A 198 6.85 -0.56 32.65
CA THR A 198 5.65 -0.78 31.83
C THR A 198 5.94 -1.92 30.87
N LEU A 199 5.20 -3.00 30.98
CA LEU A 199 5.46 -4.25 30.28
C LEU A 199 4.17 -4.76 29.65
N PRO A 200 4.21 -5.44 28.49
CA PRO A 200 3.07 -6.18 27.98
C PRO A 200 2.50 -7.15 29.03
N GLU A 201 1.22 -7.51 28.89
CA GLU A 201 0.65 -8.58 29.71
C GLU A 201 1.40 -9.90 29.48
N GLY A 202 1.71 -10.61 30.57
CA GLY A 202 2.50 -11.83 30.50
C GLY A 202 3.13 -12.23 31.82
N ARG A 203 3.81 -13.38 31.81
CA ARG A 203 4.62 -13.84 32.95
C ARG A 203 6.09 -13.56 32.68
N TYR A 204 6.78 -13.08 33.69
CA TYR A 204 8.17 -12.66 33.62
C TYR A 204 8.98 -13.29 34.75
N THR A 205 10.21 -13.65 34.44
CA THR A 205 11.24 -13.98 35.42
C THR A 205 12.15 -12.77 35.58
N VAL A 206 12.17 -12.23 36.80
CA VAL A 206 12.96 -11.05 37.18
C VAL A 206 14.17 -11.52 37.97
N ALA A 207 15.38 -11.23 37.50
CA ALA A 207 16.62 -11.48 38.25
C ALA A 207 17.16 -10.16 38.81
N MET A 208 17.31 -10.09 40.13
CA MET A 208 17.87 -8.93 40.82
C MET A 208 19.13 -9.31 41.60
N ARG A 209 20.10 -8.41 41.66
CA ARG A 209 21.38 -8.58 42.36
C ARG A 209 21.49 -7.60 43.51
N SER A 210 21.77 -8.13 44.70
CA SER A 210 22.07 -7.33 45.88
C SER A 210 23.45 -6.68 45.81
N PRO A 211 23.72 -5.64 46.62
CA PRO A 211 25.05 -5.05 46.76
C PRO A 211 26.13 -6.05 47.18
N ALA A 212 25.75 -7.12 47.90
CA ALA A 212 26.66 -8.19 48.30
C ALA A 212 27.01 -9.18 47.18
N GLY A 213 26.46 -9.00 45.97
CA GLY A 213 26.68 -9.85 44.81
C GLY A 213 25.75 -11.05 44.68
N GLU A 214 24.90 -11.32 45.69
CA GLU A 214 23.88 -12.37 45.62
C GLU A 214 22.83 -12.02 44.55
N THR A 215 22.57 -12.92 43.61
CA THR A 215 21.53 -12.79 42.58
C THR A 215 20.36 -13.72 42.91
N ARG A 216 19.13 -13.22 42.84
CA ARG A 216 17.90 -13.98 43.07
C ARG A 216 16.90 -13.72 41.95
N GLU A 217 16.06 -14.72 41.71
CA GLU A 217 15.00 -14.65 40.70
C GLU A 217 13.61 -14.71 41.35
N VAL A 218 12.65 -13.98 40.78
CA VAL A 218 11.24 -14.01 41.15
C VAL A 218 10.37 -14.02 39.90
N ALA A 219 9.31 -14.84 39.91
CA ALA A 219 8.32 -14.82 38.85
C ALA A 219 7.25 -13.76 39.16
N ALA A 220 6.90 -12.95 38.16
CA ALA A 220 5.86 -11.94 38.25
C ALA A 220 4.88 -12.08 37.09
N GLU A 221 3.59 -11.90 37.36
CA GLU A 221 2.54 -11.89 36.34
C GLU A 221 2.05 -10.46 36.15
N VAL A 222 2.26 -9.90 34.96
CA VAL A 222 1.79 -8.57 34.57
C VAL A 222 0.46 -8.74 33.85
N LYS A 223 -0.57 -8.08 34.36
CA LYS A 223 -1.89 -8.03 33.73
C LYS A 223 -2.15 -6.65 33.15
N ARG A 224 -2.89 -6.63 32.06
CA ARG A 224 -3.26 -5.40 31.35
C ARG A 224 -3.90 -4.38 32.29
N GLY A 225 -3.36 -3.16 32.31
CA GLY A 225 -3.88 -2.04 33.11
C GLY A 225 -3.70 -2.18 34.63
N GLU A 226 -3.17 -3.31 35.11
CA GLU A 226 -2.96 -3.57 36.53
C GLU A 226 -1.53 -3.22 36.95
N LEU A 227 -1.33 -3.04 38.26
CA LEU A 227 -0.02 -2.95 38.88
C LEU A 227 0.31 -4.29 39.54
N ALA A 228 1.28 -5.01 38.98
CA ALA A 228 1.92 -6.15 39.59
C ALA A 228 3.09 -5.68 40.46
N VAL A 229 3.34 -6.37 41.57
CA VAL A 229 4.47 -6.09 42.48
C VAL A 229 5.30 -7.35 42.63
N ALA A 230 6.61 -7.23 42.44
CA ALA A 230 7.58 -8.29 42.71
C ALA A 230 8.57 -7.81 43.76
N GLU A 231 8.56 -8.48 44.92
CA GLU A 231 9.40 -8.13 46.06
C GLU A 231 10.45 -9.24 46.31
N LEU A 232 11.72 -8.84 46.49
CA LEU A 232 12.78 -9.75 46.93
C LEU A 232 13.45 -9.28 48.21
N LYS A 233 13.62 -10.20 49.16
CA LYS A 233 14.39 -9.96 50.38
C LYS A 233 15.75 -10.63 50.27
N PHE A 234 16.80 -9.83 50.47
CA PHE A 234 18.17 -10.30 50.50
C PHE A 234 18.67 -10.38 51.95
N ALA A 235 19.70 -11.20 52.19
CA ALA A 235 20.34 -11.22 53.50
C ALA A 235 20.93 -9.84 53.81
N GLN A 236 20.86 -9.42 55.07
CA GLN A 236 21.43 -8.14 55.49
C GLN A 236 22.93 -8.15 55.24
N VAL A 237 23.42 -7.09 54.58
CA VAL A 237 24.85 -6.82 54.48
C VAL A 237 25.34 -6.53 55.90
N ASP A 238 26.28 -7.32 56.39
CA ASP A 238 26.99 -7.02 57.63
C ASP A 238 27.85 -5.77 57.41
N VAL A 239 27.37 -4.64 57.92
CA VAL A 239 27.96 -3.30 57.72
C VAL A 239 29.41 -3.27 58.20
N ASP A 240 29.74 -4.05 59.24
CA ASP A 240 31.09 -4.14 59.79
C ASP A 240 32.06 -4.83 58.83
N ARG A 241 31.56 -5.71 57.97
CA ARG A 241 32.37 -6.37 56.93
C ARG A 241 32.62 -5.44 55.75
N LEU A 242 31.59 -4.71 55.31
CA LEU A 242 31.68 -3.78 54.19
C LEU A 242 32.62 -2.59 54.50
N LEU A 243 32.53 -2.04 55.71
CA LEU A 243 33.40 -0.95 56.16
C LEU A 243 34.87 -1.37 56.26
N ARG A 244 35.12 -2.61 56.74
CA ARG A 244 36.48 -3.18 56.80
C ARG A 244 37.09 -3.41 55.42
N GLU A 245 36.31 -3.90 54.45
CA GLU A 245 36.78 -4.09 53.07
C GLU A 245 37.01 -2.76 52.33
N ALA A 246 36.28 -1.69 52.70
CA ALA A 246 36.46 -0.34 52.19
C ALA A 246 37.61 0.46 52.86
N GLY A 247 38.34 -0.15 53.80
CA GLY A 247 39.49 0.48 54.48
C GLY A 247 39.14 1.45 55.60
N TYR A 248 37.88 1.50 56.04
CA TYR A 248 37.46 2.29 57.20
C TYR A 248 37.60 1.43 58.48
N ARG A 249 38.27 1.98 59.50
CA ARG A 249 38.34 1.46 60.87
C ARG A 249 37.69 2.44 61.81
#